data_AF-A0A497P280-F1
#
_entry.id   AF-A0A497P280-F1
#
_cell.length_a   1.000
_cell.length_b   1.000
_cell.length_c   1.000
_cell.angle_alpha   90.00
_cell.angle_beta   90.00
_cell.angle_gamma   90.00
#
_symmetry.space_group_name_H-M   'P 1'
#
loop_
_entity.id
_entity.type
_entity.pdbx_description
1 polymer ?
#
loop_
_entity_poly.entity_id
_entity_poly.type
_entity_poly.pdbx_seq_one_letter_code
_entity_poly.pdbx_strand_id
1 'polypeptide(L)'
;MKIVRYLDKGIPSYGVIEKEIIKEIKGTPFNKIIFTNSIYQLSDVKLVAPSTPSKILGMALNYKSHILETRKPPTKPEPFFKTPSCIIGPSEPIILPRGVGLVQEEGELVVVIGRRCSKVSKAEAMDYVLGYTCG
;
A
#
# COMPACT_ATOMS: atom_id res chain seq x y z
N MET A 1 5.97 7.00 11.87
CA MET A 1 5.37 5.74 12.41
C MET A 1 5.31 4.73 11.28
N LYS A 2 5.65 3.45 11.52
CA LYS A 2 5.56 2.40 10.50
C LYS A 2 4.43 1.45 10.86
N ILE A 3 3.30 1.59 10.16
CA ILE A 3 2.09 0.80 10.40
C ILE A 3 2.19 -0.49 9.57
N VAL A 4 1.83 -1.61 10.18
CA VAL A 4 1.79 -2.92 9.53
C VAL A 4 0.48 -3.63 9.78
N ARG A 5 0.15 -4.56 8.89
CA ARG A 5 -0.87 -5.57 9.11
C ARG A 5 -0.16 -6.94 9.15
N TYR A 6 -0.51 -7.75 10.12
CA TYR A 6 0.13 -9.05 10.36
C TYR A 6 -0.92 -10.07 10.79
N LEU A 7 -0.58 -11.35 10.77
CA LEU A 7 -1.45 -12.42 11.28
C LEU A 7 -1.11 -12.71 12.75
N ASP A 8 -2.06 -12.46 13.65
CA ASP A 8 -2.04 -13.00 15.01
C ASP A 8 -2.93 -14.26 15.05
N LYS A 9 -2.32 -15.43 15.26
CA LYS A 9 -3.03 -16.73 15.27
C LYS A 9 -3.96 -16.91 14.05
N GLY A 10 -3.52 -16.44 12.89
CA GLY A 10 -4.28 -16.50 11.63
C GLY A 10 -5.28 -15.36 11.40
N ILE A 11 -5.47 -14.46 12.37
CA ILE A 11 -6.38 -13.32 12.27
C ILE A 11 -5.58 -12.07 11.89
N PRO A 12 -5.95 -11.34 10.82
CA PRO A 12 -5.31 -10.08 10.48
C PRO A 12 -5.53 -9.02 11.56
N SER A 13 -4.43 -8.54 12.14
CA SER A 13 -4.37 -7.43 13.10
C SER A 13 -3.48 -6.31 12.56
N TYR A 14 -3.65 -5.10 13.10
CA TYR A 14 -2.80 -3.96 12.80
C TYR A 14 -1.86 -3.67 13.98
N GLY A 15 -0.69 -3.14 13.66
CA GLY A 15 0.25 -2.67 14.68
C GLY A 15 1.23 -1.65 14.15
N VAL A 16 2.07 -1.17 15.04
CA VAL A 16 3.16 -0.24 14.73
C VAL A 16 4.48 -0.93 15.01
N ILE A 17 5.37 -0.95 14.02
CA ILE A 17 6.74 -1.41 14.19
C ILE A 17 7.53 -0.37 15.00
N GLU A 18 8.18 -0.85 16.05
CA GLU A 18 9.23 -0.16 16.79
C GLU A 18 10.43 -1.09 16.94
N LYS A 19 11.51 -0.83 16.20
CA LYS A 19 12.66 -1.74 16.09
C LYS A 19 12.19 -3.14 15.64
N GLU A 20 12.43 -4.16 16.45
CA GLU A 20 12.11 -5.57 16.18
C GLU A 20 10.76 -6.01 16.74
N ILE A 21 9.96 -5.09 17.31
CA ILE A 21 8.65 -5.41 17.87
C ILE A 21 7.52 -4.73 17.10
N ILE A 22 6.34 -5.34 17.18
CA ILE A 22 5.07 -4.76 16.77
C ILE A 22 4.24 -4.50 18.03
N LYS A 23 3.86 -3.24 18.25
CA LYS A 23 2.84 -2.87 19.22
C LYS A 23 1.49 -2.91 18.53
N GLU A 24 0.60 -3.79 18.98
CA GLU A 24 -0.73 -3.93 18.39
C GLU A 24 -1.57 -2.67 18.60
N ILE A 25 -2.40 -2.35 17.60
CA ILE A 25 -3.41 -1.30 17.70
C ILE A 25 -4.82 -1.91 17.65
N LYS A 26 -5.73 -1.34 18.43
CA LYS A 26 -7.14 -1.72 18.40
C LYS A 26 -7.79 -1.19 17.11
N GLY A 27 -8.35 -2.09 16.30
CA GLY A 27 -9.10 -1.71 15.10
C GLY A 27 -8.19 -1.42 13.91
N THR A 28 -8.30 -0.22 13.32
CA THR A 28 -7.62 0.15 12.07
C THR A 28 -6.84 1.45 12.21
N PRO A 29 -5.81 1.67 11.37
CA PRO A 29 -5.01 2.90 11.40
C PRO A 29 -5.73 4.12 10.80
N PHE A 30 -6.94 3.96 10.27
CA PHE A 30 -7.71 5.02 9.63
C PHE A 30 -8.47 5.90 10.62
N ASN A 31 -8.52 5.48 11.88
CA ASN A 31 -9.08 6.23 13.00
C ASN A 31 -7.96 6.59 13.99
N LYS A 32 -8.33 7.18 15.14
CA LYS A 32 -7.40 7.40 16.24
C LYS A 32 -6.71 6.09 16.62
N ILE A 33 -5.38 6.08 16.58
CA ILE A 33 -4.57 4.94 17.00
C ILE A 33 -4.70 4.76 18.50
N ILE A 34 -5.10 3.57 18.92
CA ILE A 34 -5.20 3.14 20.32
C ILE A 34 -4.39 1.87 20.44
N PHE A 35 -3.28 1.90 21.19
CA PHE A 35 -2.47 0.72 21.43
C PHE A 35 -3.19 -0.24 22.38
N THR A 36 -3.04 -1.54 22.14
CA THR A 36 -3.39 -2.57 23.12
C THR A 36 -2.19 -2.84 24.03
N ASN A 37 -2.31 -3.79 24.96
CA ASN A 37 -1.18 -4.27 25.75
C ASN A 37 -0.39 -5.38 25.06
N SER A 38 -0.79 -5.79 23.85
CA SER A 38 -0.16 -6.87 23.11
C SER A 38 1.09 -6.37 22.37
N ILE A 39 2.18 -7.12 22.50
CA ILE A 39 3.45 -6.87 21.82
C ILE A 39 3.92 -8.19 21.21
N TYR A 40 4.36 -8.14 19.96
CA TYR A 40 4.85 -9.29 19.21
C TYR A 40 6.26 -9.01 18.71
N GLN A 41 7.13 -10.02 18.65
CA GLN A 41 8.35 -9.90 17.86
C GLN A 41 7.98 -9.88 16.38
N LEU A 42 8.63 -9.01 15.61
CA LEU A 42 8.44 -8.90 14.17
C LEU A 42 8.75 -10.22 13.45
N SER A 43 9.73 -10.98 13.97
CA SER A 43 10.12 -12.30 13.48
C SER A 43 9.06 -13.39 13.67
N ASP A 44 8.17 -13.21 14.65
CA ASP A 44 7.24 -14.26 15.09
C ASP A 44 5.89 -14.18 14.38
N VAL A 45 5.67 -13.14 13.57
CA VAL A 45 4.41 -12.91 12.87
C VAL A 45 4.62 -12.84 11.36
N LYS A 46 3.62 -13.27 10.60
CA LYS A 46 3.59 -13.09 9.16
C LYS A 46 3.00 -11.73 8.83
N LEU A 47 3.79 -10.86 8.19
CA LEU A 47 3.28 -9.64 7.57
C LEU A 47 2.38 -9.98 6.38
N VAL A 48 1.29 -9.25 6.25
CA VAL A 48 0.39 -9.29 5.09
C VAL A 48 0.36 -7.92 4.43
N ALA A 49 -0.40 -7.76 3.35
CA ALA A 49 -0.56 -6.46 2.71
C ALA A 49 -0.94 -5.38 3.77
N PRO A 50 -0.36 -4.17 3.73
CA PRO A 50 -0.51 -3.20 4.82
C PRO A 50 -1.89 -2.52 4.85
N SER A 51 -2.76 -2.74 3.86
CA SER A 51 -4.09 -2.14 3.74
C SER A 51 -5.07 -3.05 2.99
N THR A 52 -6.37 -2.78 3.13
CA THR A 52 -7.47 -3.45 2.41
C THR A 52 -8.29 -2.41 1.63
N PRO A 53 -7.73 -1.84 0.54
CA PRO A 53 -8.41 -0.77 -0.19
C PRO A 53 -9.61 -1.30 -0.98
N SER A 54 -10.61 -0.45 -1.22
CA SER A 54 -11.74 -0.78 -2.10
C SER A 54 -11.44 -0.60 -3.58
N LYS A 55 -10.38 0.14 -3.92
CA LYS A 55 -9.91 0.41 -5.29
C LYS A 55 -8.44 0.80 -5.27
N ILE A 56 -7.76 0.54 -6.37
CA ILE A 56 -6.36 0.91 -6.59
C ILE A 56 -6.30 1.71 -7.89
N LEU A 57 -5.60 2.84 -7.86
CA LEU A 57 -5.31 3.66 -9.04
C LEU A 57 -3.80 3.60 -9.29
N GLY A 58 -3.40 3.07 -10.44
CA GLY A 58 -2.03 3.15 -10.94
C GLY A 58 -1.84 4.41 -11.78
N MET A 59 -0.61 4.91 -11.87
CA MET A 59 -0.28 6.12 -12.60
C MET A 59 0.79 5.86 -13.65
N ALA A 60 0.39 5.81 -14.92
CA ALA A 60 1.35 5.60 -16.00
C ALA A 60 2.24 6.84 -16.20
N LEU A 61 3.51 6.61 -16.57
CA LEU A 61 4.44 7.62 -17.10
C LEU A 61 4.68 8.81 -16.16
N ASN A 62 4.68 8.56 -14.86
CA ASN A 62 4.82 9.60 -13.84
C ASN A 62 6.29 9.90 -13.44
N TYR A 63 7.26 9.20 -14.05
CA TYR A 63 8.69 9.46 -13.91
C TYR A 63 9.30 9.79 -15.26
N LYS A 64 9.97 10.95 -15.36
CA LYS A 64 10.63 11.39 -16.60
C LYS A 64 11.63 10.36 -17.13
N SER A 65 12.36 9.70 -16.25
CA SER A 65 13.34 8.65 -16.59
C SER A 65 12.71 7.40 -17.21
N HIS A 66 11.42 7.16 -16.97
CA HIS A 66 10.69 6.02 -17.53
C HIS A 66 9.98 6.38 -18.86
N ILE A 67 9.95 7.66 -19.22
CA ILE A 67 9.40 8.10 -20.50
C ILE A 67 10.50 7.93 -21.55
N LEU A 68 10.27 7.05 -22.53
CA LEU A 68 11.16 6.89 -23.66
C LEU A 68 11.38 8.23 -24.37
N GLU A 69 12.60 8.47 -24.87
CA GLU A 69 12.95 9.71 -25.57
C GLU A 69 12.06 10.01 -26.78
N THR A 70 11.48 8.96 -27.38
CA THR A 70 10.58 9.05 -28.53
C THR A 70 9.14 9.46 -28.16
N ARG A 71 8.79 9.50 -26.86
CA ARG A 71 7.44 9.83 -26.38
C ARG A 71 7.43 11.16 -25.64
N LYS A 72 6.47 12.02 -25.98
CA LYS A 72 6.23 13.27 -25.23
C LYS A 72 5.60 12.94 -23.86
N PRO A 73 6.02 13.62 -22.78
CA PRO A 73 5.35 13.50 -21.49
C PRO A 73 3.87 13.84 -21.59
N PRO A 74 3.00 13.10 -20.87
CA PRO A 74 1.57 13.38 -20.91
C PRO A 74 1.28 14.74 -20.28
N THR A 75 0.36 15.51 -20.88
CA THR A 75 -0.02 16.84 -20.38
C THR A 75 -1.04 16.79 -19.23
N LYS A 76 -1.61 15.60 -18.98
CA LYS A 76 -2.51 15.28 -17.88
C LYS A 76 -2.13 13.91 -17.30
N PRO A 77 -2.43 13.63 -16.03
CA PRO A 77 -2.20 12.30 -15.46
C PRO A 77 -2.97 11.21 -16.24
N GLU A 78 -2.34 10.04 -16.42
CA GLU A 78 -2.93 8.86 -17.07
C GLU A 78 -3.21 7.75 -16.02
N PRO A 79 -4.34 7.81 -15.29
CA PRO A 79 -4.66 6.80 -14.29
C PRO A 79 -5.29 5.55 -14.92
N PHE A 80 -5.07 4.40 -14.29
CA PHE A 80 -5.78 3.15 -14.59
C PHE A 80 -6.17 2.43 -13.29
N PHE A 81 -7.16 1.53 -13.38
CA PHE A 81 -7.60 0.75 -12.23
C PHE A 81 -6.88 -0.59 -12.12
N LYS A 82 -6.55 -0.96 -10.88
CA LYS A 82 -6.31 -2.36 -10.50
C LYS A 82 -7.36 -2.78 -9.49
N THR A 83 -7.71 -4.07 -9.50
CA THR A 83 -8.69 -4.63 -8.57
C THR A 83 -8.03 -4.97 -7.23
N PRO A 84 -8.71 -4.81 -6.09
CA PRO A 84 -8.16 -5.23 -4.78
C PRO A 84 -7.74 -6.71 -4.72
N SER A 85 -8.33 -7.56 -5.56
CA SER A 85 -7.98 -8.98 -5.69
C SER A 85 -6.56 -9.25 -6.17
N CYS A 86 -5.85 -8.26 -6.72
CA CYS A 86 -4.45 -8.43 -7.15
C CYS A 86 -3.43 -8.18 -6.02
N ILE A 87 -3.88 -7.77 -4.83
CA ILE A 87 -2.99 -7.45 -3.71
C ILE A 87 -2.52 -8.74 -3.03
N ILE A 88 -1.21 -8.87 -2.84
CA ILE A 88 -0.57 -9.92 -2.05
C ILE A 88 0.33 -9.29 -0.97
N GLY A 89 0.70 -10.07 0.06
CA GLY A 89 1.64 -9.63 1.09
C GLY A 89 3.09 -9.43 0.58
N PRO A 90 3.95 -8.74 1.35
CA PRO A 90 5.30 -8.34 0.92
C PRO A 90 6.27 -9.50 0.64
N SER A 91 5.94 -10.72 1.06
CA SER A 91 6.76 -11.92 0.83
C SER A 91 5.96 -13.04 0.17
N GLU A 92 4.80 -12.71 -0.41
CA GLU A 92 3.98 -13.67 -1.12
C GLU A 92 4.43 -13.79 -2.59
N PRO A 93 4.40 -15.00 -3.17
CA PRO A 93 4.82 -15.21 -4.55
C PRO A 93 3.78 -14.66 -5.53
N ILE A 94 4.26 -14.06 -6.61
CA ILE A 94 3.44 -13.77 -7.80
C ILE A 94 3.32 -15.07 -8.60
N ILE A 95 2.12 -15.66 -8.64
CA ILE A 95 1.84 -16.88 -9.41
C ILE A 95 1.47 -16.50 -10.84
N LEU A 96 2.35 -16.81 -11.79
CA LEU A 96 2.13 -16.54 -13.21
C LEU A 96 1.25 -17.63 -13.85
N PRO A 97 0.08 -17.26 -14.42
CA PRO A 97 -0.75 -18.23 -15.15
C PRO A 97 -0.03 -18.76 -16.39
N ARG A 98 -0.34 -19.99 -16.78
CA ARG A 98 0.20 -20.58 -18.02
C ARG A 98 -0.20 -19.74 -19.23
N GLY A 99 0.79 -19.36 -20.05
CA GLY A 99 0.56 -18.60 -21.28
C GLY A 99 0.39 -17.08 -21.13
N VAL A 100 0.69 -16.51 -19.95
CA VAL A 100 0.54 -15.06 -19.67
C VAL A 100 1.43 -14.16 -20.54
N GLY A 101 2.43 -14.71 -21.23
CA GLY A 101 3.36 -13.95 -22.08
C GLY A 101 4.37 -13.16 -21.25
N LEU A 102 4.71 -11.96 -21.71
CA LEU A 102 5.65 -11.07 -21.01
C LEU A 102 4.98 -10.47 -19.78
N VAL A 103 5.64 -10.61 -18.63
CA VAL A 103 5.27 -9.96 -17.38
C VAL A 103 6.45 -9.10 -16.95
N GLN A 104 6.18 -7.84 -16.65
CA GLN A 104 7.19 -6.86 -16.26
C GLN A 104 6.94 -6.41 -14.83
N GLU A 105 8.02 -6.22 -14.09
CA GLU A 105 8.02 -5.58 -12.79
C GLU A 105 7.95 -4.07 -12.92
N GLU A 106 7.13 -3.44 -12.07
CA GLU A 106 7.01 -1.99 -11.96
C GLU A 106 7.02 -1.64 -10.48
N GLY A 107 8.16 -1.17 -9.98
CA GLY A 107 8.27 -0.72 -8.59
C GLY A 107 7.74 0.71 -8.45
N GLU A 108 6.72 0.91 -7.62
CA GLU A 108 6.05 2.19 -7.45
C GLU A 108 5.95 2.65 -5.98
N LEU A 109 5.97 3.98 -5.79
CA LEU A 109 5.55 4.59 -4.54
C LEU A 109 4.03 4.55 -4.46
N VAL A 110 3.50 3.89 -3.43
CA VAL A 110 2.06 3.78 -3.20
C VAL A 110 1.62 4.77 -2.12
N VAL A 111 0.62 5.58 -2.45
CA VAL A 111 -0.03 6.50 -1.50
C VAL A 111 -1.26 5.82 -0.91
N VAL A 112 -1.32 5.71 0.42
CA VAL A 112 -2.50 5.17 1.12
C VAL A 112 -3.37 6.32 1.57
N ILE A 113 -4.60 6.38 1.07
CA ILE A 113 -5.58 7.41 1.45
C ILE A 113 -6.20 7.05 2.81
N GLY A 114 -6.14 7.98 3.75
CA GLY A 114 -6.53 7.78 5.15
C GLY A 114 -7.98 8.13 5.47
N ARG A 115 -8.62 8.97 4.67
CA ARG A 115 -9.96 9.50 4.92
C ARG A 115 -10.71 9.71 3.62
N ARG A 116 -12.04 9.63 3.69
CA ARG A 116 -12.92 9.86 2.53
C ARG A 116 -12.71 11.27 1.98
N CYS A 117 -12.44 11.38 0.69
CA CYS A 117 -12.25 12.64 -0.02
C CYS A 117 -13.13 12.71 -1.27
N SER A 118 -13.45 13.93 -1.70
CA SER A 118 -14.01 14.23 -3.01
C SER A 118 -13.72 15.69 -3.35
N LYS A 119 -13.32 15.98 -4.60
CA LYS A 119 -13.01 17.35 -5.08
C LYS A 119 -12.03 18.13 -4.20
N VAL A 120 -11.03 17.44 -3.64
CA VAL A 120 -10.02 18.03 -2.75
C VAL A 120 -9.05 18.90 -3.55
N SER A 121 -8.71 20.07 -3.02
CA SER A 121 -7.73 20.96 -3.65
C SER A 121 -6.30 20.38 -3.54
N LYS A 122 -5.38 20.87 -4.39
CA LYS A 122 -3.97 20.47 -4.29
C LYS A 122 -3.35 20.80 -2.93
N ALA A 123 -3.75 21.93 -2.32
CA ALA A 123 -3.21 22.39 -1.06
C ALA A 123 -3.62 21.49 0.12
N GLU A 124 -4.84 20.95 0.08
CA GLU A 124 -5.40 20.10 1.14
C GLU A 124 -5.12 18.60 0.92
N ALA A 125 -4.63 18.21 -0.26
CA ALA A 125 -4.49 16.80 -0.65
C ALA A 125 -3.73 15.95 0.38
N MET A 126 -2.69 16.52 0.98
CA MET A 126 -1.86 15.83 1.96
C MET A 126 -2.58 15.52 3.28
N ASP A 127 -3.62 16.28 3.62
CA ASP A 127 -4.42 16.03 4.82
C ASP A 127 -5.24 14.73 4.72
N TYR A 128 -5.38 14.19 3.50
CA TYR A 128 -6.10 12.94 3.23
C TYR A 128 -5.19 11.72 3.10
N VAL A 129 -3.87 11.89 3.14
CA VAL A 129 -2.89 10.80 3.04
C VAL A 129 -2.65 10.20 4.43
N LEU A 130 -2.86 8.88 4.58
CA LEU A 130 -2.46 8.16 5.80
C LEU A 130 -0.93 7.99 5.85
N GLY A 131 -0.35 7.66 4.70
CA GLY A 131 1.08 7.41 4.57
C GLY A 131 1.41 6.79 3.22
N TYR A 132 2.61 6.21 3.15
CA TYR A 132 3.18 5.66 1.94
C TYR A 132 3.67 4.23 2.16
N THR A 133 3.64 3.44 1.09
CA THR A 133 4.21 2.09 1.05
C THR A 133 4.80 1.81 -0.33
N CYS A 134 5.36 0.62 -0.53
CA CYS A 134 5.88 0.17 -1.83
C CYS A 134 4.84 -0.73 -2.51
N GLY A 135 4.78 -0.67 -3.83
CA GLY A 135 3.93 -1.52 -4.67
C GLY A 135 4.63 -1.92 -5.96
#